data_AF-A0A926GY29-F1
#
_entry.id   AF-A0A926GY29-F1
#
_cell.length_a   1.000
_cell.length_b   1.000
_cell.length_c   1.000
_cell.angle_alpha   90.00
_cell.angle_beta   90.00
_cell.angle_gamma   90.00
#
_symmetry.space_group_name_H-M   'P 1'
#
loop_
_entity.id
_entity.type
_entity.pdbx_description
1 polymer ?
#
loop_
_entity_poly.entity_id
_entity_poly.type
_entity_poly.pdbx_seq_one_letter_code
_entity_poly.pdbx_strand_id
1 'polypeptide(L)'
;MQNIPKIRVAAYAVGAIIALAGPIAFAGMMLSGKAQPVNASAPGLSVVSVGSESPDFVLPTHDGRTMHLHDYRGRAVFLVFVPEFGGAETLAQARSLAATAPDFDESGAKVMLIAPDTKANATALQSANKLPFPLLLDEGGALAKQFGVGVGMRRTFVIAPNGQVKSRIDAAILDTANHGKQLLKIGAHCADEVQGARSEGVGKPIGEYSLPSATDPAHPMTTIFGDDRQKATAVLFVSAKCPCSNSYNERIAGFVKKYAGNPNVRLVAVYANADETAAEIAAHAKTHGFTMPVLQDADGLGAKHFGATVTPQAFVLDASHVLRYAGRIDDAREIADVTTHEFESAIEAVASGNDAGIPKATRAFGCAVVR
;
A
#
# COMPACT_ATOMS: atom_id res chain seq x y z
N MET A 1 -14.92 79.86 30.93
CA MET A 1 -15.71 79.61 29.70
C MET A 1 -14.92 78.64 28.81
N GLN A 2 -15.55 78.10 27.76
CA GLN A 2 -15.05 77.05 26.85
C GLN A 2 -13.65 77.37 26.23
N ASN A 3 -12.84 76.42 25.75
CA ASN A 3 -13.09 74.99 25.48
C ASN A 3 -11.87 74.06 25.71
N ILE A 4 -12.11 72.74 25.67
CA ILE A 4 -11.19 71.60 25.92
C ILE A 4 -11.45 70.56 24.79
N PRO A 5 -10.53 69.63 24.38
CA PRO A 5 -9.25 69.21 24.99
C PRO A 5 -7.99 69.30 24.09
N LYS A 6 -6.84 68.96 24.69
CA LYS A 6 -5.60 68.52 24.01
C LYS A 6 -5.50 66.99 24.07
N ILE A 7 -4.83 66.35 23.11
CA ILE A 7 -4.28 64.98 23.21
C ILE A 7 -2.76 65.05 22.88
N ARG A 8 -1.93 64.14 23.40
CA ARG A 8 -0.45 64.21 23.42
C ARG A 8 0.21 62.83 23.14
N VAL A 9 1.54 62.86 22.90
CA VAL A 9 2.51 61.73 22.77
C VAL A 9 2.42 60.99 21.42
N ALA A 10 3.50 60.60 20.72
CA ALA A 10 4.97 60.73 20.89
C ALA A 10 5.58 61.57 19.72
N ALA A 11 6.88 61.81 19.43
CA ALA A 11 8.22 61.30 19.80
C ALA A 11 8.59 59.89 19.24
N TYR A 12 9.83 59.56 18.85
CA TYR A 12 11.11 60.28 18.68
C TYR A 12 11.57 60.15 17.21
N ALA A 13 11.96 61.23 16.52
CA ALA A 13 13.31 61.81 16.44
C ALA A 13 14.36 60.94 15.68
N VAL A 14 14.79 61.41 14.51
CA VAL A 14 15.90 60.90 13.68
C VAL A 14 16.85 62.06 13.39
N GLY A 15 18.17 61.84 13.38
CA GLY A 15 19.17 62.90 13.19
C GLY A 15 20.37 62.51 12.32
N ALA A 16 20.76 63.46 11.46
CA ALA A 16 22.06 63.75 10.81
C ALA A 16 23.18 62.68 10.81
N ILE A 17 23.84 62.29 9.71
CA ILE A 17 24.29 62.97 8.46
C ILE A 17 25.46 63.97 8.70
N ILE A 18 26.41 64.05 7.74
CA ILE A 18 27.65 64.88 7.69
C ILE A 18 28.81 64.27 8.51
N ALA A 19 30.03 64.02 8.00
CA ALA A 19 30.65 64.11 6.66
C ALA A 19 31.54 62.83 6.43
N LEU A 20 32.42 62.64 5.43
CA LEU A 20 33.11 63.50 4.44
C LEU A 20 33.49 62.62 3.22
N ALA A 21 33.74 63.18 2.04
CA ALA A 21 34.06 62.42 0.83
C ALA A 21 35.56 62.46 0.46
N GLY A 22 36.12 61.33 0.03
CA GLY A 22 37.50 61.16 -0.45
C GLY A 22 37.70 59.75 -1.05
N PRO A 23 38.13 59.57 -2.32
CA PRO A 23 37.95 58.30 -3.03
C PRO A 23 39.23 57.49 -3.33
N ILE A 24 39.03 56.33 -3.98
CA ILE A 24 40.00 55.46 -4.68
C ILE A 24 40.77 54.44 -3.81
N ALA A 25 40.23 53.22 -3.75
CA ALA A 25 40.89 52.00 -4.26
C ALA A 25 39.87 50.85 -4.37
N PHE A 26 39.79 50.17 -5.52
CA PHE A 26 38.84 49.08 -5.74
C PHE A 26 39.47 47.72 -5.42
N ALA A 27 39.26 47.23 -4.20
CA ALA A 27 39.72 45.91 -3.76
C ALA A 27 38.51 45.08 -3.28
N GLY A 28 38.06 44.13 -4.09
CA GLY A 28 36.88 43.31 -3.80
C GLY A 28 37.14 42.32 -2.65
N MET A 29 36.82 42.71 -1.42
CA MET A 29 36.93 41.84 -0.26
C MET A 29 35.83 40.77 -0.29
N MET A 30 36.15 39.60 -0.84
CA MET A 30 35.29 38.42 -0.85
C MET A 30 34.86 38.05 0.58
N LEU A 31 33.56 38.20 0.89
CA LEU A 31 32.98 37.70 2.13
C LEU A 31 33.12 36.18 2.16
N SER A 32 33.92 35.68 3.10
CA SER A 32 34.21 34.25 3.26
C SER A 32 33.03 33.50 3.90
N GLY A 33 31.94 33.38 3.16
CA GLY A 33 30.96 32.32 3.37
C GLY A 33 31.63 30.98 3.09
N LYS A 34 32.10 30.29 4.13
CA LYS A 34 32.53 28.89 4.04
C LYS A 34 31.29 28.02 3.78
N ALA A 35 30.89 27.92 2.52
CA ALA A 35 30.03 26.85 2.07
C ALA A 35 30.69 25.52 2.45
N GLN A 36 30.04 24.74 3.31
CA GLN A 36 30.45 23.36 3.52
C GLN A 36 30.33 22.65 2.16
N PRO A 37 31.31 21.82 1.75
CA PRO A 37 31.13 21.01 0.56
C PRO A 37 29.95 20.08 0.82
N VAL A 38 28.84 20.32 0.12
CA VAL A 38 27.83 19.28 -0.05
C VAL A 38 28.53 18.09 -0.70
N ASN A 39 28.54 16.96 -0.01
CA ASN A 39 29.14 15.73 -0.54
C ASN A 39 28.26 15.23 -1.69
N ALA A 40 28.47 15.80 -2.87
CA ALA A 40 28.02 15.25 -4.14
C ALA A 40 28.82 13.98 -4.41
N SER A 41 28.46 12.90 -3.71
CA SER A 41 28.91 11.55 -4.02
C SER A 41 28.50 11.27 -5.47
N ALA A 42 29.48 11.17 -6.36
CA ALA A 42 29.23 10.76 -7.73
C ALA A 42 28.44 9.43 -7.71
N PRO A 43 27.30 9.32 -8.40
CA PRO A 43 26.46 8.15 -8.32
C PRO A 43 27.16 6.97 -9.00
N GLY A 44 27.81 6.13 -8.19
CA GLY A 44 28.05 4.74 -8.57
C GLY A 44 26.70 4.12 -8.90
N LEU A 45 26.63 3.37 -10.02
CA LEU A 45 25.40 2.75 -10.50
C LEU A 45 24.94 1.61 -9.56
N SER A 46 24.31 1.98 -8.45
CA SER A 46 23.53 1.09 -7.61
C SER A 46 22.30 0.65 -8.39
N VAL A 47 22.36 -0.56 -8.96
CA VAL A 47 21.22 -1.19 -9.64
C VAL A 47 20.02 -1.22 -8.69
N VAL A 48 18.89 -0.71 -9.16
CA VAL A 48 17.64 -0.61 -8.37
C VAL A 48 17.26 -1.96 -7.77
N SER A 49 17.20 -2.03 -6.44
CA SER A 49 16.84 -3.23 -5.69
C SER A 49 15.42 -3.14 -5.13
N VAL A 50 14.81 -4.29 -4.85
CA VAL A 50 13.63 -4.34 -3.98
C VAL A 50 14.01 -3.75 -2.61
N GLY A 51 13.11 -2.96 -2.02
CA GLY A 51 13.33 -2.20 -0.79
C GLY A 51 14.03 -0.85 -0.94
N SER A 52 14.60 -0.52 -2.11
CA SER A 52 15.20 0.80 -2.37
C SER A 52 14.13 1.84 -2.78
N GLU A 53 14.45 3.14 -2.68
CA GLU A 53 13.66 4.16 -3.36
C GLU A 53 13.90 4.10 -4.87
N SER A 54 12.82 4.21 -5.64
CA SER A 54 12.87 4.27 -7.09
C SER A 54 13.51 5.58 -7.57
N PRO A 55 14.50 5.53 -8.47
CA PRO A 55 14.96 6.73 -9.17
C PRO A 55 13.78 7.45 -9.81
N ASP A 56 13.68 8.76 -9.58
CA ASP A 56 12.77 9.59 -10.35
C ASP A 56 13.28 9.71 -11.78
N PHE A 57 12.35 9.82 -12.74
CA PHE A 57 12.66 9.93 -14.15
C PHE A 57 11.73 10.92 -14.83
N VAL A 58 12.16 11.38 -16.00
CA VAL A 58 11.34 12.14 -16.95
C VAL A 58 11.47 11.47 -18.31
N LEU A 59 10.35 11.00 -18.88
CA LEU A 59 10.34 10.39 -20.22
C LEU A 59 9.19 10.97 -21.08
N PRO A 60 9.42 11.12 -22.40
CA PRO A 60 8.36 11.47 -23.34
C PRO A 60 7.44 10.28 -23.61
N THR A 61 6.19 10.56 -23.95
CA THR A 61 5.18 9.56 -24.32
C THR A 61 4.91 9.51 -25.82
N HIS A 62 4.33 8.40 -26.27
CA HIS A 62 3.90 8.18 -27.66
C HIS A 62 2.98 9.28 -28.24
N ASP A 63 2.22 10.00 -27.42
CA ASP A 63 1.38 11.14 -27.83
C ASP A 63 2.14 12.48 -27.87
N GLY A 64 3.33 12.54 -27.27
CA GLY A 64 4.16 13.76 -27.20
C GLY A 64 3.99 14.57 -25.91
N ARG A 65 3.26 14.05 -24.91
CA ARG A 65 3.39 14.55 -23.54
C ARG A 65 4.74 14.11 -22.94
N THR A 66 4.99 14.56 -21.72
CA THR A 66 6.11 14.13 -20.87
C THR A 66 5.52 13.68 -19.54
N MET A 67 6.11 12.66 -18.92
CA MET A 67 5.70 12.13 -17.63
C MET A 67 6.87 12.08 -16.67
N HIS A 68 6.65 12.51 -15.42
CA HIS A 68 7.57 12.30 -14.31
C HIS A 68 7.09 11.16 -13.42
N LEU A 69 7.99 10.42 -12.76
CA LEU A 69 7.57 9.40 -11.79
C LEU A 69 7.03 10.04 -10.50
N HIS A 70 7.54 11.21 -10.12
CA HIS A 70 7.07 11.93 -8.94
C HIS A 70 5.60 12.40 -9.04
N ASP A 71 5.06 12.61 -10.25
CA ASP A 71 3.63 12.93 -10.48
C ASP A 71 2.68 11.85 -9.94
N TYR A 72 3.19 10.64 -9.71
CA TYR A 72 2.45 9.46 -9.27
C TYR A 72 2.74 9.07 -7.80
N ARG A 73 3.44 9.91 -7.02
CA ARG A 73 3.48 9.74 -5.56
C ARG A 73 2.05 9.77 -5.00
N GLY A 74 1.76 8.91 -4.03
CA GLY A 74 0.38 8.62 -3.61
C GLY A 74 -0.36 7.57 -4.45
N ARG A 75 0.31 6.87 -5.39
CA ARG A 75 -0.26 5.75 -6.18
C ARG A 75 0.78 4.65 -6.39
N ALA A 76 0.33 3.40 -6.58
CA ALA A 76 1.22 2.36 -7.10
C ALA A 76 1.49 2.57 -8.61
N VAL A 77 2.73 2.30 -9.03
CA VAL A 77 3.15 2.37 -10.44
C VAL A 77 3.83 1.08 -10.85
N PHE A 78 3.41 0.51 -11.99
CA PHE A 78 4.11 -0.56 -12.67
C PHE A 78 4.97 -0.03 -13.81
N LEU A 79 6.28 -0.19 -13.67
CA LEU A 79 7.25 0.12 -14.72
C LEU A 79 7.54 -1.18 -15.48
N VAL A 80 6.84 -1.38 -16.60
CA VAL A 80 6.95 -2.58 -17.44
C VAL A 80 7.95 -2.33 -18.56
N PHE A 81 9.20 -2.76 -18.38
CA PHE A 81 10.25 -2.62 -19.39
C PHE A 81 10.16 -3.75 -20.42
N VAL A 82 10.19 -3.37 -21.70
CA VAL A 82 10.15 -4.27 -22.86
C VAL A 82 11.25 -3.92 -23.89
N PRO A 83 11.69 -4.86 -24.75
CA PRO A 83 12.79 -4.62 -25.69
C PRO A 83 12.48 -3.58 -26.77
N GLU A 84 11.24 -3.59 -27.25
CA GLU A 84 10.70 -2.77 -28.35
C GLU A 84 9.17 -2.81 -28.30
N PHE A 85 8.50 -1.87 -28.96
CA PHE A 85 7.03 -1.86 -29.12
C PHE A 85 6.55 -2.70 -30.32
N GLY A 86 7.40 -2.94 -31.33
CA GLY A 86 7.03 -3.70 -32.53
C GLY A 86 6.87 -5.21 -32.33
N GLY A 87 7.54 -5.79 -31.34
CA GLY A 87 7.64 -7.24 -31.15
C GLY A 87 6.34 -7.94 -30.74
N ALA A 88 6.09 -9.13 -31.29
CA ALA A 88 4.87 -9.91 -31.06
C ALA A 88 4.63 -10.29 -29.58
N GLU A 89 5.70 -10.52 -28.81
CA GLU A 89 5.62 -10.70 -27.35
C GLU A 89 5.20 -9.42 -26.62
N THR A 90 5.71 -8.25 -27.03
CA THR A 90 5.29 -6.97 -26.44
C THR A 90 3.82 -6.70 -26.74
N LEU A 91 3.35 -7.06 -27.94
CA LEU A 91 1.94 -7.01 -28.30
C LEU A 91 1.09 -7.93 -27.41
N ALA A 92 1.55 -9.14 -27.08
CA ALA A 92 0.88 -10.03 -26.14
C ALA A 92 0.84 -9.44 -24.72
N GLN A 93 1.98 -8.96 -24.22
CA GLN A 93 2.12 -8.34 -22.90
C GLN A 93 1.24 -7.09 -22.75
N ALA A 94 1.22 -6.22 -23.76
CA ALA A 94 0.38 -5.02 -23.80
C ALA A 94 -1.12 -5.37 -23.81
N ARG A 95 -1.53 -6.42 -24.55
CA ARG A 95 -2.92 -6.90 -24.55
C ARG A 95 -3.33 -7.52 -23.20
N SER A 96 -2.42 -8.26 -22.56
CA SER A 96 -2.65 -8.82 -21.22
C SER A 96 -2.89 -7.72 -20.17
N LEU A 97 -2.07 -6.67 -20.21
CA LEU A 97 -2.22 -5.46 -19.38
C LEU A 97 -3.52 -4.70 -19.71
N ALA A 98 -3.88 -4.55 -20.99
CA ALA A 98 -5.10 -3.84 -21.38
C ALA A 98 -6.37 -4.59 -20.94
N ALA A 99 -6.35 -5.93 -20.97
CA ALA A 99 -7.45 -6.78 -20.52
C ALA A 99 -7.64 -6.81 -18.99
N THR A 100 -6.72 -6.21 -18.22
CA THR A 100 -6.75 -6.07 -16.75
C THR A 100 -6.68 -4.62 -16.28
N ALA A 101 -6.84 -3.67 -17.20
CA ALA A 101 -6.87 -2.25 -16.90
C ALA A 101 -7.98 -1.83 -15.93
N PRO A 102 -9.21 -2.39 -15.99
CA PRO A 102 -10.24 -2.07 -15.00
C PRO A 102 -9.80 -2.37 -13.56
N ASP A 103 -9.13 -3.50 -13.33
CA ASP A 103 -8.64 -3.91 -12.00
C ASP A 103 -7.53 -2.96 -11.48
N PHE A 104 -6.67 -2.45 -12.37
CA PHE A 104 -5.67 -1.44 -12.03
C PHE A 104 -6.29 -0.06 -11.79
N ASP A 105 -7.32 0.33 -12.56
CA ASP A 105 -8.03 1.60 -12.39
C ASP A 105 -8.88 1.63 -11.11
N GLU A 106 -9.58 0.54 -10.78
CA GLU A 106 -10.33 0.37 -9.53
C GLU A 106 -9.43 0.49 -8.30
N SER A 107 -8.24 -0.12 -8.36
CA SER A 107 -7.23 0.01 -7.29
C SER A 107 -6.37 1.29 -7.37
N GLY A 108 -6.69 2.23 -8.27
CA GLY A 108 -6.00 3.53 -8.41
C GLY A 108 -4.57 3.47 -8.96
N ALA A 109 -4.00 2.26 -9.10
CA ALA A 109 -2.67 1.97 -9.61
C ALA A 109 -2.51 2.36 -11.09
N LYS A 110 -1.28 2.56 -11.56
CA LYS A 110 -1.00 2.96 -12.94
C LYS A 110 0.08 2.09 -13.58
N VAL A 111 -0.22 1.59 -14.77
CA VAL A 111 0.72 0.83 -15.61
C VAL A 111 1.44 1.80 -16.56
N MET A 112 2.72 1.56 -16.82
CA MET A 112 3.53 2.29 -17.79
C MET A 112 4.35 1.27 -18.59
N LEU A 113 4.22 1.26 -19.92
CA LEU A 113 5.01 0.38 -20.80
C LEU A 113 6.19 1.17 -21.37
N ILE A 114 7.41 0.73 -21.07
CA ILE A 114 8.65 1.46 -21.33
C ILE A 114 9.51 0.65 -22.30
N ALA A 115 9.96 1.26 -23.39
CA ALA A 115 10.88 0.62 -24.34
C ALA A 115 11.92 1.61 -24.87
N PRO A 116 13.14 1.15 -25.20
CA PRO A 116 14.16 1.94 -25.88
C PRO A 116 13.88 2.01 -27.40
N ASP A 117 12.67 2.46 -27.75
CA ASP A 117 12.09 2.41 -29.09
C ASP A 117 11.37 3.72 -29.43
N THR A 118 11.19 3.96 -30.73
CA THR A 118 10.76 5.23 -31.32
C THR A 118 9.31 5.58 -31.04
N LYS A 119 9.01 6.89 -31.08
CA LYS A 119 7.63 7.40 -31.08
C LYS A 119 6.75 6.75 -32.16
N ALA A 120 7.29 6.45 -33.34
CA ALA A 120 6.54 5.85 -34.45
C ALA A 120 6.01 4.45 -34.11
N ASN A 121 6.88 3.57 -33.59
CA ASN A 121 6.50 2.22 -33.17
C ASN A 121 5.52 2.24 -31.98
N ALA A 122 5.74 3.15 -31.03
CA ALA A 122 4.80 3.37 -29.93
C ALA A 122 3.41 3.84 -30.42
N THR A 123 3.35 4.82 -31.33
CA THR A 123 2.09 5.29 -31.93
C THR A 123 1.39 4.17 -32.71
N ALA A 124 2.13 3.31 -33.41
CA ALA A 124 1.57 2.15 -34.11
C ALA A 124 0.96 1.12 -33.15
N LEU A 125 1.70 0.73 -32.10
CA LEU A 125 1.22 -0.19 -31.05
C LEU A 125 -0.04 0.37 -30.37
N GLN A 126 -0.03 1.66 -30.02
CA GLN A 126 -1.16 2.35 -29.41
C GLN A 126 -2.39 2.35 -30.32
N SER A 127 -2.23 2.79 -31.58
CA SER A 127 -3.35 2.96 -32.52
C SER A 127 -4.00 1.61 -32.88
N ALA A 128 -3.20 0.56 -32.99
CA ALA A 128 -3.69 -0.78 -33.32
C ALA A 128 -4.41 -1.51 -32.17
N ASN A 129 -4.19 -1.11 -30.90
CA ASN A 129 -4.69 -1.85 -29.73
C ASN A 129 -5.47 -1.00 -28.71
N LYS A 130 -5.50 0.33 -28.85
CA LYS A 130 -6.21 1.29 -27.97
C LYS A 130 -5.87 1.08 -26.49
N LEU A 131 -4.57 1.02 -26.17
CA LEU A 131 -4.13 0.67 -24.82
C LEU A 131 -4.52 1.78 -23.81
N PRO A 132 -5.04 1.43 -22.62
CA PRO A 132 -5.51 2.40 -21.62
C PRO A 132 -4.38 3.01 -20.77
N PHE A 133 -3.14 2.58 -20.98
CA PHE A 133 -1.95 3.04 -20.27
C PHE A 133 -0.94 3.72 -21.20
N PRO A 134 -0.12 4.65 -20.70
CA PRO A 134 0.88 5.34 -21.52
C PRO A 134 2.04 4.43 -21.93
N LEU A 135 2.44 4.56 -23.19
CA LEU A 135 3.72 4.09 -23.72
C LEU A 135 4.77 5.21 -23.58
N LEU A 136 5.91 4.91 -22.96
CA LEU A 136 7.02 5.82 -22.63
C LEU A 136 8.28 5.43 -23.43
N LEU A 137 8.97 6.42 -23.99
CA LEU A 137 10.14 6.22 -24.86
C LEU A 137 11.44 6.42 -24.06
N ASP A 138 12.13 5.34 -23.72
CA ASP A 138 13.47 5.36 -23.08
C ASP A 138 14.56 5.37 -24.16
N GLU A 139 14.54 6.34 -25.07
CA GLU A 139 15.45 6.40 -26.22
C GLU A 139 16.93 6.41 -25.75
N GLY A 140 17.66 5.34 -26.07
CA GLY A 140 19.04 5.09 -25.59
C GLY A 140 19.16 4.17 -24.36
N GLY A 141 18.04 3.72 -23.77
CA GLY A 141 18.00 2.74 -22.67
C GLY A 141 18.54 3.27 -21.34
N ALA A 142 18.45 4.57 -21.10
CA ALA A 142 19.05 5.23 -19.94
C ALA A 142 18.33 4.84 -18.63
N LEU A 143 17.00 4.79 -18.65
CA LEU A 143 16.19 4.38 -17.51
C LEU A 143 16.31 2.87 -17.28
N ALA A 144 16.20 2.08 -18.34
CA ALA A 144 16.40 0.63 -18.32
C ALA A 144 17.74 0.26 -17.64
N LYS A 145 18.82 0.97 -17.98
CA LYS A 145 20.15 0.80 -17.36
C LYS A 145 20.18 1.13 -15.87
N GLN A 146 19.50 2.18 -15.40
CA GLN A 146 19.40 2.48 -13.95
C GLN A 146 18.70 1.34 -13.20
N PHE A 147 17.60 0.84 -13.77
CA PHE A 147 16.85 -0.32 -13.27
C PHE A 147 17.54 -1.68 -13.57
N GLY A 148 18.80 -1.67 -14.05
CA GLY A 148 19.60 -2.87 -14.33
C GLY A 148 18.98 -3.82 -15.36
N VAL A 149 18.05 -3.33 -16.20
CA VAL A 149 17.43 -4.08 -17.29
C VAL A 149 18.44 -4.11 -18.45
N GLY A 150 18.86 -5.30 -18.85
CA GLY A 150 19.79 -5.49 -19.96
C GLY A 150 19.14 -5.18 -21.32
N VAL A 151 19.96 -4.89 -22.31
CA VAL A 151 19.51 -4.74 -23.71
C VAL A 151 18.79 -6.03 -24.14
N GLY A 152 17.58 -5.89 -24.69
CA GLY A 152 16.76 -7.02 -25.10
C GLY A 152 16.01 -7.76 -23.97
N MET A 153 16.13 -7.33 -22.71
CA MET A 153 15.44 -7.98 -21.58
C MET A 153 14.04 -7.39 -21.34
N ARG A 154 13.14 -8.24 -20.82
CA ARG A 154 11.89 -7.82 -20.15
C ARG A 154 12.10 -7.80 -18.65
N ARG A 155 11.57 -6.79 -17.95
CA ARG A 155 11.45 -6.79 -16.48
C ARG A 155 10.33 -5.84 -16.07
N THR A 156 9.56 -6.21 -15.05
CA THR A 156 8.58 -5.28 -14.45
C THR A 156 8.99 -4.93 -13.03
N PHE A 157 8.83 -3.67 -12.64
CA PHE A 157 8.98 -3.22 -11.25
C PHE A 157 7.65 -2.71 -10.70
N VAL A 158 7.43 -2.95 -9.41
CA VAL A 158 6.27 -2.45 -8.66
C VAL A 158 6.74 -1.35 -7.71
N ILE A 159 6.35 -0.11 -7.98
CA ILE A 159 6.68 1.06 -7.17
C ILE A 159 5.47 1.41 -6.30
N ALA A 160 5.70 1.66 -5.02
CA ALA A 160 4.67 2.09 -4.08
C ALA A 160 4.43 3.62 -4.11
N PRO A 161 3.26 4.09 -3.61
CA PRO A 161 2.94 5.50 -3.34
C PRO A 161 4.05 6.33 -2.69
N ASN A 162 4.85 5.72 -1.81
CA ASN A 162 5.96 6.35 -1.11
C ASN A 162 7.27 6.42 -1.93
N GLY A 163 7.26 5.95 -3.18
CA GLY A 163 8.42 5.87 -4.08
C GLY A 163 9.25 4.59 -3.96
N GLN A 164 8.97 3.68 -3.04
CA GLN A 164 9.79 2.46 -2.84
C GLN A 164 9.47 1.35 -3.84
N VAL A 165 10.51 0.64 -4.26
CA VAL A 165 10.44 -0.55 -5.13
C VAL A 165 10.02 -1.75 -4.29
N LYS A 166 8.73 -2.11 -4.32
CA LYS A 166 8.15 -3.21 -3.52
C LYS A 166 8.45 -4.60 -4.08
N SER A 167 8.53 -4.75 -5.40
CA SER A 167 8.76 -6.05 -6.07
C SER A 167 9.31 -5.88 -7.48
N ARG A 168 9.85 -6.97 -8.06
CA ARG A 168 10.23 -7.05 -9.47
C ARG A 168 9.87 -8.42 -10.07
N ILE A 169 9.55 -8.46 -11.36
CA ILE A 169 9.37 -9.68 -12.15
C ILE A 169 10.51 -9.77 -13.15
N ASP A 170 11.45 -10.68 -12.91
CA ASP A 170 12.53 -10.99 -13.84
C ASP A 170 12.03 -11.82 -15.04
N ALA A 171 12.66 -11.66 -16.22
CA ALA A 171 12.26 -12.31 -17.47
C ALA A 171 12.04 -13.83 -17.36
N ALA A 172 12.81 -14.52 -16.51
CA ALA A 172 12.74 -15.97 -16.32
C ALA A 172 11.40 -16.49 -15.75
N ILE A 173 10.58 -15.61 -15.15
CA ILE A 173 9.26 -15.93 -14.60
C ILE A 173 8.14 -15.10 -15.24
N LEU A 174 8.42 -14.32 -16.29
CA LEU A 174 7.48 -13.36 -16.86
C LEU A 174 6.59 -14.03 -17.91
N ASP A 175 5.30 -14.18 -17.60
CA ASP A 175 4.30 -14.67 -18.57
C ASP A 175 3.76 -13.47 -19.38
N THR A 176 4.13 -13.34 -20.66
CA THR A 176 3.64 -12.26 -21.52
C THR A 176 2.16 -12.39 -21.89
N ALA A 177 1.56 -13.58 -21.85
CA ALA A 177 0.15 -13.78 -22.16
C ALA A 177 -0.76 -13.45 -20.96
N ASN A 178 -0.31 -13.72 -19.73
CA ASN A 178 -1.06 -13.47 -18.49
C ASN A 178 -0.46 -12.37 -17.61
N HIS A 179 0.47 -11.55 -18.11
CA HIS A 179 1.20 -10.55 -17.34
C HIS A 179 0.32 -9.62 -16.52
N GLY A 180 -0.84 -9.21 -17.05
CA GLY A 180 -1.83 -8.43 -16.30
C GLY A 180 -2.22 -9.10 -14.98
N LYS A 181 -2.67 -10.35 -15.06
CA LYS A 181 -3.02 -11.19 -13.89
C LYS A 181 -1.81 -11.47 -12.99
N GLN A 182 -0.60 -11.51 -13.55
CA GLN A 182 0.63 -11.66 -12.78
C GLN A 182 0.89 -10.44 -11.87
N LEU A 183 0.66 -9.23 -12.37
CA LEU A 183 0.79 -7.98 -11.61
C LEU A 183 -0.34 -7.78 -10.57
N LEU A 184 -1.55 -8.24 -10.87
CA LEU A 184 -2.66 -8.22 -9.90
C LEU A 184 -2.35 -9.10 -8.69
N LYS A 185 -1.85 -10.34 -8.91
CA LYS A 185 -1.42 -11.25 -7.83
C LYS A 185 -0.35 -10.64 -6.92
N ILE A 186 0.76 -10.17 -7.52
CA ILE A 186 1.90 -9.58 -6.81
C ILE A 186 1.53 -8.29 -6.04
N GLY A 187 0.37 -7.70 -6.36
CA GLY A 187 -0.27 -6.69 -5.52
C GLY A 187 0.03 -5.26 -5.95
N ALA A 188 -0.45 -4.90 -7.15
CA ALA A 188 -0.87 -3.53 -7.50
C ALA A 188 -1.56 -2.82 -6.34
N HIS A 189 -2.37 -3.64 -5.68
CA HIS A 189 -3.38 -3.41 -4.69
C HIS A 189 -2.89 -3.15 -3.27
N CYS A 190 -1.57 -3.28 -3.04
CA CYS A 190 -0.92 -2.93 -1.78
C CYS A 190 0.02 -1.75 -1.97
N ALA A 191 -0.50 -0.76 -2.68
CA ALA A 191 0.04 0.58 -2.80
C ALA A 191 0.22 1.18 -1.40
N ASP A 192 -0.89 1.48 -0.73
CA ASP A 192 -0.94 2.18 0.56
C ASP A 192 -0.71 1.25 1.76
N GLU A 193 0.16 0.24 1.58
CA GLU A 193 0.59 -0.69 2.62
C GLU A 193 1.45 0.04 3.65
N VAL A 194 0.79 0.51 4.70
CA VAL A 194 1.44 0.90 5.95
C VAL A 194 1.67 -0.32 6.84
N GLN A 195 2.73 -0.27 7.65
CA GLN A 195 2.84 -1.19 8.78
C GLN A 195 1.81 -0.77 9.83
N GLY A 196 0.89 -1.68 10.18
CA GLY A 196 -0.02 -1.48 11.29
C GLY A 196 0.75 -1.22 12.59
N ALA A 197 0.13 -0.47 13.50
CA ALA A 197 0.70 -0.24 14.82
C ALA A 197 0.98 -1.59 15.53
N ARG A 198 2.03 -1.67 16.35
CA ARG A 198 2.16 -2.83 17.26
C ARG A 198 1.01 -2.74 18.24
N SER A 199 0.13 -3.74 18.25
CA SER A 199 -1.11 -3.71 19.02
C SER A 199 -0.85 -3.66 20.52
N GLU A 200 -1.06 -2.50 21.13
CA GLU A 200 -0.85 -2.24 22.57
C GLU A 200 -1.94 -2.87 23.47
N GLY A 201 -2.81 -3.71 22.91
CA GLY A 201 -3.94 -4.36 23.58
C GLY A 201 -3.65 -5.73 24.18
N VAL A 202 -2.54 -6.40 23.82
CA VAL A 202 -2.29 -7.78 24.27
C VAL A 202 -2.15 -7.85 25.80
N GLY A 203 -2.86 -8.81 26.41
CA GLY A 203 -3.00 -8.95 27.85
C GLY A 203 -4.15 -8.14 28.48
N LYS A 204 -4.97 -7.43 27.68
CA LYS A 204 -6.15 -6.69 28.15
C LYS A 204 -7.44 -7.37 27.69
N PRO A 205 -8.53 -7.34 28.49
CA PRO A 205 -9.85 -7.76 28.04
C PRO A 205 -10.40 -6.82 26.96
N ILE A 206 -11.08 -7.38 25.96
CA ILE A 206 -11.96 -6.64 25.07
C ILE A 206 -13.36 -6.63 25.71
N GLY A 207 -13.96 -5.45 25.86
CA GLY A 207 -15.33 -5.33 26.38
C GLY A 207 -16.37 -5.89 25.41
N GLU A 208 -17.52 -6.31 25.93
CA GLU A 208 -18.57 -6.89 25.10
C GLU A 208 -19.23 -5.85 24.17
N TYR A 209 -19.39 -6.23 22.90
CA TYR A 209 -20.11 -5.48 21.88
C TYR A 209 -20.63 -6.42 20.78
N SER A 210 -21.62 -5.97 20.03
CA SER A 210 -22.20 -6.66 18.88
C SER A 210 -22.20 -5.73 17.68
N LEU A 211 -22.06 -6.30 16.48
CA LEU A 211 -22.01 -5.58 15.21
C LEU A 211 -23.14 -6.02 14.28
N PRO A 212 -23.56 -5.16 13.33
CA PRO A 212 -24.40 -5.56 12.21
C PRO A 212 -23.88 -6.81 11.47
N SER A 213 -24.75 -7.79 11.27
CA SER A 213 -24.44 -9.00 10.49
C SER A 213 -24.69 -8.75 9.01
N ALA A 214 -23.69 -8.98 8.16
CA ALA A 214 -23.83 -8.88 6.71
C ALA A 214 -24.38 -10.16 6.06
N THR A 215 -24.18 -11.33 6.69
CA THR A 215 -24.54 -12.64 6.13
C THR A 215 -25.71 -13.34 6.82
N ASP A 216 -26.13 -12.89 8.01
CA ASP A 216 -27.31 -13.42 8.72
C ASP A 216 -28.34 -12.31 9.00
N PRO A 217 -29.35 -12.12 8.12
CA PRO A 217 -30.41 -11.14 8.32
C PRO A 217 -31.46 -11.57 9.36
N ALA A 218 -31.42 -12.79 9.90
CA ALA A 218 -32.26 -13.23 11.02
C ALA A 218 -31.66 -12.83 12.38
N HIS A 219 -30.32 -12.73 12.46
CA HIS A 219 -29.58 -12.22 13.61
C HIS A 219 -28.85 -10.92 13.28
N PRO A 220 -29.58 -9.82 13.01
CA PRO A 220 -29.04 -8.59 12.43
C PRO A 220 -27.97 -7.91 13.29
N MET A 221 -27.95 -8.15 14.60
CA MET A 221 -26.83 -7.80 15.47
C MET A 221 -26.20 -9.09 16.02
N THR A 222 -24.92 -9.32 15.74
CA THR A 222 -24.19 -10.52 16.15
C THR A 222 -22.94 -10.13 16.94
N THR A 223 -22.71 -10.85 18.04
CA THR A 223 -21.52 -10.70 18.89
C THR A 223 -20.28 -11.30 18.21
N ILE A 224 -19.10 -10.69 18.39
CA ILE A 224 -17.85 -11.33 17.98
C ILE A 224 -17.50 -12.54 18.87
N PHE A 225 -17.97 -12.55 20.11
CA PHE A 225 -17.59 -13.51 21.14
C PHE A 225 -18.28 -14.88 20.95
N GLY A 226 -17.67 -15.94 21.50
CA GLY A 226 -18.23 -17.29 21.48
C GLY A 226 -19.20 -17.56 22.63
N ASP A 227 -19.74 -18.78 22.63
CA ASP A 227 -20.30 -19.36 23.85
C ASP A 227 -19.21 -20.07 24.68
N ASP A 228 -19.53 -20.44 25.91
CA ASP A 228 -18.63 -21.04 26.93
C ASP A 228 -17.79 -22.25 26.45
N ARG A 229 -18.12 -22.85 25.29
CA ARG A 229 -17.34 -23.95 24.70
C ARG A 229 -16.12 -23.46 23.93
N GLN A 230 -16.15 -22.23 23.38
CA GLN A 230 -15.05 -21.69 22.58
C GLN A 230 -13.94 -21.13 23.47
N LYS A 231 -12.76 -21.75 23.38
CA LYS A 231 -11.56 -21.37 24.10
C LYS A 231 -10.76 -20.27 23.40
N ALA A 232 -10.86 -20.22 22.07
CA ALA A 232 -10.25 -19.18 21.24
C ALA A 232 -11.33 -18.49 20.39
N THR A 233 -11.36 -17.16 20.41
CA THR A 233 -12.14 -16.35 19.46
C THR A 233 -11.18 -15.63 18.52
N ALA A 234 -11.15 -16.05 17.26
CA ALA A 234 -10.26 -15.56 16.22
C ALA A 234 -10.99 -14.52 15.36
N VAL A 235 -10.48 -13.28 15.35
CA VAL A 235 -11.11 -12.14 14.67
C VAL A 235 -10.18 -11.64 13.56
N LEU A 236 -10.73 -11.54 12.35
CA LEU A 236 -10.05 -11.04 11.16
C LEU A 236 -10.69 -9.71 10.74
N PHE A 237 -9.93 -8.62 10.84
CA PHE A 237 -10.29 -7.36 10.20
C PHE A 237 -9.88 -7.43 8.74
N VAL A 238 -10.87 -7.29 7.86
CA VAL A 238 -10.79 -7.49 6.41
C VAL A 238 -11.56 -6.38 5.70
N SER A 239 -11.44 -6.33 4.38
CA SER A 239 -12.20 -5.45 3.51
C SER A 239 -12.51 -6.18 2.20
N ALA A 240 -13.63 -5.80 1.56
CA ALA A 240 -14.00 -6.30 0.24
C ALA A 240 -13.23 -5.60 -0.89
N LYS A 241 -12.94 -4.30 -0.70
CA LYS A 241 -12.36 -3.39 -1.69
C LYS A 241 -10.84 -3.30 -1.60
N CYS A 242 -10.24 -3.37 -0.40
CA CYS A 242 -8.79 -3.42 -0.21
C CYS A 242 -8.23 -4.75 -0.72
N PRO A 243 -7.49 -4.79 -1.85
CA PRO A 243 -7.14 -6.09 -2.41
C PRO A 243 -5.85 -6.69 -1.79
N CYS A 244 -5.20 -6.00 -0.84
CA CYS A 244 -4.36 -6.68 0.17
C CYS A 244 -5.18 -7.68 0.97
N SER A 245 -6.37 -7.30 1.44
CA SER A 245 -7.30 -8.22 2.11
C SER A 245 -7.68 -9.36 1.16
N ASN A 246 -7.94 -9.04 -0.12
CA ASN A 246 -8.36 -10.05 -1.09
C ASN A 246 -7.29 -11.11 -1.41
N SER A 247 -5.99 -10.76 -1.36
CA SER A 247 -4.89 -11.73 -1.48
C SER A 247 -4.86 -12.79 -0.35
N TYR A 248 -5.57 -12.55 0.75
CA TYR A 248 -5.71 -13.49 1.87
C TYR A 248 -6.96 -14.36 1.80
N ASN A 249 -7.91 -14.10 0.88
CA ASN A 249 -9.21 -14.77 0.86
C ASN A 249 -9.12 -16.31 0.77
N GLU A 250 -8.17 -16.86 0.02
CA GLU A 250 -7.95 -18.31 -0.08
C GLU A 250 -7.47 -18.93 1.25
N ARG A 251 -6.58 -18.25 1.98
CA ARG A 251 -6.11 -18.67 3.32
C ARG A 251 -7.22 -18.58 4.36
N ILE A 252 -8.02 -17.50 4.31
CA ILE A 252 -9.18 -17.32 5.20
C ILE A 252 -10.22 -18.42 4.95
N ALA A 253 -10.50 -18.76 3.69
CA ALA A 253 -11.32 -19.92 3.33
C ALA A 253 -10.70 -21.26 3.76
N GLY A 254 -9.37 -21.34 3.88
CA GLY A 254 -8.65 -22.44 4.53
C GLY A 254 -8.98 -22.55 6.03
N PHE A 255 -8.86 -21.45 6.78
CA PHE A 255 -9.22 -21.42 8.21
C PHE A 255 -10.70 -21.73 8.45
N VAL A 256 -11.61 -21.22 7.60
CA VAL A 256 -13.05 -21.57 7.62
C VAL A 256 -13.23 -23.09 7.55
N LYS A 257 -12.56 -23.77 6.61
CA LYS A 257 -12.64 -25.23 6.46
C LYS A 257 -11.98 -25.97 7.62
N LYS A 258 -10.83 -25.50 8.12
CA LYS A 258 -10.06 -26.14 9.21
C LYS A 258 -10.79 -26.09 10.56
N TYR A 259 -11.48 -25.00 10.86
CA TYR A 259 -12.18 -24.80 12.13
C TYR A 259 -13.70 -25.06 12.06
N ALA A 260 -14.23 -25.45 10.89
CA ALA A 260 -15.63 -25.84 10.73
C ALA A 260 -16.02 -26.96 11.71
N GLY A 261 -16.97 -26.65 12.61
CA GLY A 261 -17.45 -27.60 13.63
C GLY A 261 -16.50 -27.82 14.82
N ASN A 262 -15.37 -27.11 14.92
CA ASN A 262 -14.50 -27.20 16.10
C ASN A 262 -15.13 -26.44 17.29
N PRO A 263 -15.55 -27.11 18.38
CA PRO A 263 -16.27 -26.46 19.47
C PRO A 263 -15.40 -25.48 20.27
N ASN A 264 -14.07 -25.59 20.18
CA ASN A 264 -13.11 -24.75 20.91
C ASN A 264 -12.74 -23.45 20.18
N VAL A 265 -13.11 -23.27 18.90
CA VAL A 265 -12.64 -22.15 18.08
C VAL A 265 -13.83 -21.45 17.41
N ARG A 266 -13.99 -20.15 17.70
CA ARG A 266 -14.80 -19.24 16.87
C ARG A 266 -13.89 -18.51 15.89
N LEU A 267 -14.33 -18.39 14.65
CA LEU A 267 -13.71 -17.52 13.64
C LEU A 267 -14.74 -16.46 13.22
N VAL A 268 -14.32 -15.20 13.04
CA VAL A 268 -15.18 -14.06 12.67
C VAL A 268 -14.45 -13.15 11.70
N ALA A 269 -15.15 -12.65 10.67
CA ALA A 269 -14.68 -11.52 9.86
C ALA A 269 -15.37 -10.22 10.27
N VAL A 270 -14.61 -9.13 10.31
CA VAL A 270 -15.09 -7.77 10.58
C VAL A 270 -14.64 -6.85 9.44
N TYR A 271 -15.60 -6.21 8.79
CA TYR A 271 -15.40 -5.27 7.69
C TYR A 271 -15.62 -3.86 8.23
N ALA A 272 -14.51 -3.17 8.54
CA ALA A 272 -14.51 -1.91 9.31
C ALA A 272 -14.30 -0.65 8.45
N ASN A 273 -14.45 -0.77 7.13
CA ASN A 273 -14.34 0.34 6.20
C ASN A 273 -15.69 1.03 6.01
N ALA A 274 -15.75 2.33 6.31
CA ALA A 274 -16.99 3.13 6.21
C ALA A 274 -17.56 3.25 4.78
N ASP A 275 -16.77 2.96 3.74
CA ASP A 275 -17.19 2.97 2.33
C ASP A 275 -17.70 1.61 1.81
N GLU A 276 -17.80 0.58 2.66
CA GLU A 276 -18.28 -0.76 2.29
C GLU A 276 -19.70 -1.03 2.80
N THR A 277 -20.62 -1.35 1.88
CA THR A 277 -22.01 -1.67 2.20
C THR A 277 -22.19 -3.14 2.58
N ALA A 278 -23.18 -3.45 3.42
CA ALA A 278 -23.53 -4.83 3.77
C ALA A 278 -23.77 -5.74 2.56
N ALA A 279 -24.26 -5.20 1.44
CA ALA A 279 -24.50 -5.96 0.21
C ALA A 279 -23.18 -6.34 -0.51
N GLU A 280 -22.21 -5.42 -0.58
CA GLU A 280 -20.87 -5.70 -1.11
C GLU A 280 -20.13 -6.71 -0.24
N ILE A 281 -20.20 -6.53 1.09
CA ILE A 281 -19.60 -7.43 2.09
C ILE A 281 -20.19 -8.84 1.98
N ALA A 282 -21.52 -8.97 1.88
CA ALA A 282 -22.18 -10.26 1.71
C ALA A 282 -21.84 -10.93 0.36
N ALA A 283 -21.73 -10.16 -0.72
CA ALA A 283 -21.33 -10.67 -2.03
C ALA A 283 -19.88 -11.17 -2.04
N HIS A 284 -18.97 -10.45 -1.39
CA HIS A 284 -17.57 -10.84 -1.20
C HIS A 284 -17.44 -12.12 -0.36
N ALA A 285 -18.05 -12.14 0.83
CA ALA A 285 -18.08 -13.31 1.71
C ALA A 285 -18.62 -14.57 0.99
N LYS A 286 -19.70 -14.42 0.23
CA LYS A 286 -20.28 -15.50 -0.59
C LYS A 286 -19.32 -15.96 -1.70
N THR A 287 -18.64 -15.03 -2.37
CA THR A 287 -17.68 -15.33 -3.46
C THR A 287 -16.47 -16.11 -2.95
N HIS A 288 -16.01 -15.81 -1.73
CA HIS A 288 -14.83 -16.42 -1.13
C HIS A 288 -15.11 -17.56 -0.14
N GLY A 289 -16.39 -17.93 0.05
CA GLY A 289 -16.79 -19.05 0.90
C GLY A 289 -16.64 -18.81 2.39
N PHE A 290 -16.76 -17.55 2.85
CA PHE A 290 -16.72 -17.20 4.27
C PHE A 290 -18.06 -17.56 4.93
N THR A 291 -18.17 -18.81 5.39
CA THR A 291 -19.36 -19.35 6.08
C THR A 291 -19.37 -19.12 7.61
N MET A 292 -18.36 -18.40 8.12
CA MET A 292 -18.31 -17.89 9.48
C MET A 292 -19.17 -16.63 9.63
N PRO A 293 -19.44 -16.13 10.86
CA PRO A 293 -20.03 -14.81 11.06
C PRO A 293 -19.22 -13.71 10.34
N VAL A 294 -19.91 -12.91 9.53
CA VAL A 294 -19.35 -11.78 8.78
C VAL A 294 -20.08 -10.51 9.22
N LEU A 295 -19.33 -9.60 9.83
CA LEU A 295 -19.85 -8.43 10.51
C LEU A 295 -19.38 -7.14 9.85
N GLN A 296 -20.24 -6.13 9.84
CA GLN A 296 -19.93 -4.77 9.36
C GLN A 296 -19.71 -3.84 10.57
N ASP A 297 -18.60 -3.10 10.55
CA ASP A 297 -18.15 -2.20 11.63
C ASP A 297 -18.02 -0.76 11.08
N ALA A 298 -19.11 -0.27 10.49
CA ALA A 298 -19.13 0.97 9.71
C ALA A 298 -18.97 2.27 10.53
N ASP A 299 -19.04 2.19 11.86
CA ASP A 299 -18.69 3.27 12.80
C ASP A 299 -17.27 3.09 13.40
N GLY A 300 -16.57 2.01 13.02
CA GLY A 300 -15.23 1.68 13.48
C GLY A 300 -15.14 1.33 14.97
N LEU A 301 -16.25 0.97 15.62
CA LEU A 301 -16.29 0.65 17.05
C LEU A 301 -15.41 -0.56 17.38
N GLY A 302 -15.56 -1.65 16.63
CA GLY A 302 -14.74 -2.85 16.75
C GLY A 302 -13.26 -2.59 16.44
N ALA A 303 -12.97 -1.87 15.36
CA ALA A 303 -11.62 -1.48 15.00
C ALA A 303 -10.95 -0.66 16.10
N LYS A 304 -11.71 0.23 16.76
CA LYS A 304 -11.25 1.00 17.94
C LYS A 304 -11.03 0.12 19.17
N HIS A 305 -11.88 -0.88 19.42
CA HIS A 305 -11.70 -1.83 20.53
C HIS A 305 -10.44 -2.68 20.39
N PHE A 306 -10.15 -3.19 19.18
CA PHE A 306 -8.97 -4.04 18.92
C PHE A 306 -7.68 -3.25 18.63
N GLY A 307 -7.78 -1.96 18.31
CA GLY A 307 -6.66 -1.21 17.74
C GLY A 307 -6.33 -1.64 16.31
N ALA A 308 -7.35 -2.07 15.55
CA ALA A 308 -7.19 -2.38 14.13
C ALA A 308 -6.87 -1.09 13.35
N THR A 309 -5.85 -1.19 12.49
CA THR A 309 -5.32 -0.06 11.72
C THR A 309 -5.14 -0.38 10.23
N VAL A 310 -5.06 -1.66 9.87
CA VAL A 310 -4.93 -2.13 8.48
C VAL A 310 -5.84 -3.33 8.19
N THR A 311 -6.12 -3.58 6.91
CA THR A 311 -6.75 -4.82 6.43
C THR A 311 -5.82 -5.54 5.43
N PRO A 312 -5.46 -6.81 5.65
CA PRO A 312 -5.91 -7.68 6.73
C PRO A 312 -5.15 -7.48 8.05
N GLN A 313 -5.83 -7.59 9.17
CA GLN A 313 -5.22 -7.64 10.51
C GLN A 313 -5.93 -8.68 11.39
N ALA A 314 -5.14 -9.50 12.10
CA ALA A 314 -5.61 -10.69 12.78
C ALA A 314 -5.43 -10.59 14.30
N PHE A 315 -6.42 -11.10 15.05
CA PHE A 315 -6.47 -11.04 16.51
C PHE A 315 -7.03 -12.34 17.09
N VAL A 316 -6.55 -12.77 18.26
CA VAL A 316 -7.08 -13.95 18.96
C VAL A 316 -7.34 -13.59 20.43
N LEU A 317 -8.57 -13.83 20.88
CA LEU A 317 -8.98 -13.75 22.29
C LEU A 317 -9.04 -15.15 22.91
N ASP A 318 -8.88 -15.23 24.23
CA ASP A 318 -9.21 -16.43 25.01
C ASP A 318 -10.65 -16.45 25.53
N ALA A 319 -11.03 -17.51 26.26
CA ALA A 319 -12.32 -17.69 26.92
C ALA A 319 -12.63 -16.64 28.02
N SER A 320 -11.67 -15.81 28.43
CA SER A 320 -11.89 -14.67 29.32
C SER A 320 -11.94 -13.33 28.56
N HIS A 321 -12.09 -13.40 27.24
CA HIS A 321 -12.12 -12.27 26.30
C HIS A 321 -10.82 -11.43 26.33
N VAL A 322 -9.72 -11.98 26.84
CA VAL A 322 -8.42 -11.31 26.90
C VAL A 322 -7.71 -11.44 25.56
N LEU A 323 -7.22 -10.32 25.02
CA LEU A 323 -6.48 -10.30 23.76
C LEU A 323 -5.13 -10.99 23.92
N ARG A 324 -4.94 -12.13 23.25
CA ARG A 324 -3.76 -13.01 23.37
C ARG A 324 -2.77 -12.84 22.23
N TYR A 325 -3.27 -12.71 21.01
CA TYR A 325 -2.47 -12.40 19.82
C TYR A 325 -3.08 -11.24 19.04
N ALA A 326 -2.22 -10.45 18.40
CA ALA A 326 -2.60 -9.37 17.51
C ALA A 326 -1.46 -9.08 16.51
N GLY A 327 -1.77 -8.98 15.22
CA GLY A 327 -0.79 -8.69 14.19
C GLY A 327 -1.14 -9.26 12.81
N ARG A 328 -0.12 -9.75 12.07
CA ARG A 328 -0.25 -10.38 10.76
C ARG A 328 -0.87 -11.78 10.84
N ILE A 329 -1.36 -12.29 9.71
CA ILE A 329 -1.83 -13.67 9.57
C ILE A 329 -0.63 -14.63 9.47
N ASP A 330 0.31 -14.29 8.58
CA ASP A 330 1.52 -15.01 8.19
C ASP A 330 2.61 -14.02 7.72
N ASP A 331 3.75 -14.51 7.26
CA ASP A 331 4.88 -13.68 6.83
C ASP A 331 4.91 -13.21 5.37
N ALA A 332 4.10 -13.78 4.48
CA ALA A 332 4.19 -13.53 3.05
C ALA A 332 2.83 -13.29 2.37
N ARG A 333 2.80 -12.43 1.35
CA ARG A 333 1.57 -12.16 0.58
C ARG A 333 1.19 -13.30 -0.37
N GLU A 334 2.16 -13.99 -0.96
CA GLU A 334 1.91 -15.14 -1.84
C GLU A 334 1.95 -16.43 -1.01
N ILE A 335 0.97 -17.32 -1.21
CA ILE A 335 0.84 -18.57 -0.42
C ILE A 335 2.07 -19.49 -0.56
N ALA A 336 2.77 -19.41 -1.70
CA ALA A 336 3.99 -20.18 -1.96
C ALA A 336 5.23 -19.69 -1.18
N ASP A 337 5.21 -18.45 -0.69
CA ASP A 337 6.35 -17.81 0.00
C ASP A 337 6.20 -17.80 1.54
N VAL A 338 5.08 -18.33 2.07
CA VAL A 338 4.81 -18.35 3.52
C VAL A 338 5.75 -19.32 4.24
N THR A 339 6.42 -18.84 5.28
CA THR A 339 7.27 -19.64 6.18
C THR A 339 6.85 -19.58 7.66
N THR A 340 6.01 -18.62 8.06
CA THR A 340 5.46 -18.54 9.42
C THR A 340 3.94 -18.31 9.43
N HIS A 341 3.26 -18.96 10.38
CA HIS A 341 1.79 -19.01 10.47
C HIS A 341 1.30 -18.47 11.83
N GLU A 342 1.64 -17.22 12.19
CA GLU A 342 1.43 -16.72 13.56
C GLU A 342 -0.04 -16.70 14.01
N PHE A 343 -0.99 -16.36 13.13
CA PHE A 343 -2.40 -16.35 13.51
C PHE A 343 -2.93 -17.76 13.80
N GLU A 344 -2.60 -18.72 12.95
CA GLU A 344 -2.96 -20.14 13.13
C GLU A 344 -2.31 -20.72 14.40
N SER A 345 -1.02 -20.43 14.60
CA SER A 345 -0.28 -20.82 15.81
C SER A 345 -0.90 -20.21 17.08
N ALA A 346 -1.36 -18.96 17.02
CA ALA A 346 -2.06 -18.32 18.14
C ALA A 346 -3.42 -18.95 18.43
N ILE A 347 -4.20 -19.30 17.40
CA ILE A 347 -5.49 -19.99 17.58
C ILE A 347 -5.26 -21.35 18.25
N GLU A 348 -4.30 -22.14 17.78
CA GLU A 348 -4.02 -23.47 18.33
C GLU A 348 -3.43 -23.42 19.74
N ALA A 349 -2.54 -22.46 20.01
CA ALA A 349 -2.00 -22.21 21.34
C ALA A 349 -3.10 -21.84 22.35
N VAL A 350 -3.97 -20.87 22.02
CA VAL A 350 -5.06 -20.44 22.90
C VAL A 350 -6.12 -21.54 23.05
N ALA A 351 -6.52 -22.21 21.97
CA ALA A 351 -7.54 -23.27 22.02
C ALA A 351 -7.09 -24.53 22.79
N SER A 352 -5.77 -24.77 22.88
CA SER A 352 -5.18 -25.84 23.70
C SER A 352 -4.86 -25.40 25.14
N GLY A 353 -4.87 -24.10 25.45
CA GLY A 353 -4.42 -23.55 26.73
C GLY A 353 -2.89 -23.50 26.87
N ASN A 354 -2.15 -23.62 25.77
CA ASN A 354 -0.69 -23.52 25.75
C ASN A 354 -0.24 -22.07 25.58
N ASP A 355 -0.34 -21.29 26.65
CA ASP A 355 0.05 -19.87 26.68
C ASP A 355 1.48 -19.59 26.21
N ALA A 356 2.41 -20.54 26.43
CA ALA A 356 3.80 -20.44 26.00
C ALA A 356 4.00 -20.63 24.48
N GLY A 357 3.01 -21.20 23.78
CA GLY A 357 3.02 -21.37 22.32
C GLY A 357 2.54 -20.14 21.54
N ILE A 358 1.99 -19.12 22.21
CA ILE A 358 1.40 -17.95 21.55
C ILE A 358 2.51 -17.07 20.95
N PRO A 359 2.48 -16.77 19.63
CA PRO A 359 3.45 -15.88 19.00
C PRO A 359 3.42 -14.46 19.57
N LYS A 360 4.58 -13.79 19.57
CA LYS A 360 4.66 -12.38 19.96
C LYS A 360 3.89 -11.50 18.97
N ALA A 361 3.24 -10.45 19.48
CA ALA A 361 2.52 -9.47 18.66
C ALA A 361 3.40 -8.91 17.53
N THR A 362 2.95 -9.10 16.29
CA THR A 362 3.65 -8.69 15.07
C THR A 362 3.10 -7.36 14.55
N ARG A 363 3.72 -6.80 13.51
CA ARG A 363 3.08 -5.73 12.73
C ARG A 363 2.31 -6.38 11.58
N ALA A 364 1.05 -6.00 11.43
CA ALA A 364 0.26 -6.33 10.24
C ALA A 364 0.67 -5.43 9.07
N PHE A 365 0.28 -5.83 7.86
CA PHE A 365 0.55 -5.12 6.61
C PHE A 365 -0.74 -5.14 5.77
N GLY A 366 -1.16 -4.00 5.24
CA GLY A 366 -2.39 -3.91 4.44
C GLY A 366 -2.79 -2.46 4.17
N CYS A 367 -3.92 -2.26 3.47
CA CYS A 367 -4.50 -0.91 3.33
C CYS A 367 -4.93 -0.41 4.71
N ALA A 368 -4.87 0.90 4.95
CA ALA A 368 -5.42 1.48 6.18
C ALA A 368 -6.94 1.29 6.28
N VAL A 369 -7.47 1.13 7.50
CA VAL A 369 -8.92 1.08 7.75
C VAL A 369 -9.55 2.45 7.48
N VAL A 370 -10.57 2.49 6.63
CA VAL A 370 -11.31 3.70 6.24
C VAL A 370 -12.38 4.03 7.29
N ARG A 371 -12.41 5.28 7.77
CA ARG A 371 -13.34 5.76 8.81
C ARG A 371 -14.04 7.06 8.37
#